data_AF-A0A7S3XW43-F1
#
_entry.id   AF-A0A7S3XW43-F1
#
_cell.length_a   1.000
_cell.length_b   1.000
_cell.length_c   1.000
_cell.angle_alpha   90.00
_cell.angle_beta   90.00
_cell.angle_gamma   90.00
#
_symmetry.space_group_name_H-M   'P 1'
#
loop_
_entity.id
_entity.type
_entity.pdbx_description
1 polymer ?
#
loop_
_entity_poly.entity_id
_entity_poly.type
_entity_poly.pdbx_seq_one_letter_code
_entity_poly.pdbx_strand_id
1 'polypeptide(L)'
;DCTALPFDQLRVVYKRRYQLQRTALEFFLAEGASAMVVFAGGEARQREALRLVLAQDLPRCEFFRGGAAARTAARMSYAALVKRLRARTTRRWRQGRLSNFEYLMALNELAGRTFNDLTQYPVFPWVLADYQSPTLDLRDEGVYRDLGRPMGALGRGRGEQFRERYRAQAEMARECGGGGGGGDAPPPFHYGTHYSCSGYVLYYLLRLEPFSGLALTLQGGHFDRPDRLFRDVGSSWRSASAENLQDVRELIPEFFYLPEFLINGNNFDFGVTQKGEQVDNIILPPWADNDPRKFVTINRQALESDYVSRNLHKWIDLIFGFKQRGKAAEEAQNVFVNITYEDEVDIDALEDPLLREATIAQINNFGQTPSRLFTTPHPEKKPPPLGILAQYGTESLVVVDARTLSWYEPLTPPLCLVGVPSMVALENVSITTTSGNGFDSIAIGDVWLHKDRVAGVGHHCLFLPPDRAAYLRFGGPANGVALYQAGGSGGAAAAGGGVAG
;
A
#
# COMPACT_ATOMS: atom_id res chain seq x y z
N ASP A 1 7.93 -22.73 -24.64
CA ASP A 1 8.16 -21.29 -24.46
C ASP A 1 9.22 -21.05 -23.39
N CYS A 2 10.25 -20.26 -23.71
CA CYS A 2 11.29 -19.87 -22.75
C CYS A 2 11.09 -18.39 -22.41
N THR A 3 10.79 -18.09 -21.15
CA THR A 3 10.73 -16.71 -20.67
C THR A 3 12.15 -16.22 -20.39
N ALA A 4 12.62 -15.23 -21.14
CA ALA A 4 13.92 -14.62 -20.94
C ALA A 4 13.82 -13.36 -20.06
N LEU A 5 14.69 -13.23 -19.07
CA LEU A 5 14.80 -12.04 -18.21
C LEU A 5 16.11 -11.31 -18.54
N PRO A 6 16.06 -10.20 -19.30
CA PRO A 6 17.27 -9.53 -19.74
C PRO A 6 17.91 -8.73 -18.59
N PHE A 7 19.22 -8.90 -18.39
CA PHE A 7 19.95 -8.35 -17.23
C PHE A 7 20.04 -6.82 -17.20
N ASP A 8 20.05 -6.18 -18.36
CA ASP A 8 19.98 -4.72 -18.49
C ASP A 8 18.65 -4.15 -17.97
N GLN A 9 17.59 -4.96 -17.97
CA GLN A 9 16.28 -4.61 -17.42
C GLN A 9 16.10 -4.99 -15.95
N LEU A 10 17.03 -5.76 -15.37
CA LEU A 10 16.89 -6.21 -13.98
C LEU A 10 17.00 -5.03 -13.01
N ARG A 11 15.87 -4.66 -12.40
CA ARG A 11 15.77 -3.58 -11.40
C ARG A 11 16.22 -4.07 -10.03
N VAL A 12 15.78 -5.24 -9.60
CA VAL A 12 16.17 -5.82 -8.31
C VAL A 12 15.90 -7.33 -8.31
N VAL A 13 16.71 -8.07 -7.55
CA VAL A 13 16.49 -9.49 -7.27
C VAL A 13 16.39 -9.67 -5.76
N TYR A 14 15.38 -10.42 -5.34
CA TYR A 14 15.20 -10.74 -3.93
C TYR A 14 15.20 -12.24 -3.68
N LYS A 15 15.78 -12.63 -2.54
CA LYS A 15 15.50 -13.92 -1.92
C LYS A 15 14.03 -14.01 -1.51
N ARG A 16 13.41 -15.14 -1.81
CA ARG A 16 12.02 -15.46 -1.47
C ARG A 16 11.95 -16.78 -0.73
N ARG A 17 10.83 -16.95 -0.05
CA ARG A 17 10.42 -18.24 0.48
C ARG A 17 9.37 -18.85 -0.42
N TYR A 18 9.34 -20.17 -0.46
CA TYR A 18 8.21 -20.95 -0.96
C TYR A 18 7.89 -21.99 0.10
N GLN A 19 6.64 -22.04 0.57
CA GLN A 19 6.22 -22.89 1.69
C GLN A 19 7.12 -22.70 2.94
N LEU A 20 7.38 -21.45 3.31
CA LEU A 20 8.33 -21.03 4.36
C LEU A 20 9.81 -21.41 4.17
N GLN A 21 10.17 -22.17 3.12
CA GLN A 21 11.57 -22.55 2.85
C GLN A 21 12.28 -21.50 2.00
N ARG A 22 13.56 -21.22 2.29
CA ARG A 22 14.39 -20.20 1.59
C ARG A 22 14.94 -20.69 0.24
N THR A 23 14.05 -21.18 -0.61
CA THR A 23 14.38 -21.90 -1.84
C THR A 23 14.06 -21.13 -3.11
N ALA A 24 13.66 -19.86 -3.03
CA ALA A 24 13.21 -19.09 -4.19
C ALA A 24 13.97 -17.77 -4.40
N LEU A 25 13.98 -17.30 -5.66
CA LEU A 25 14.36 -15.95 -6.04
C LEU A 25 13.21 -15.30 -6.80
N GLU A 26 13.05 -13.99 -6.62
CA GLU A 26 12.16 -13.21 -7.48
C GLU A 26 12.93 -12.06 -8.13
N PHE A 27 12.75 -11.96 -9.43
CA PHE A 27 13.40 -10.97 -10.29
C PHE A 27 12.37 -9.93 -10.69
N PHE A 28 12.69 -8.66 -10.49
CA PHE A 28 11.84 -7.53 -10.88
C PHE A 28 12.53 -6.76 -12.00
N LEU A 29 11.81 -6.56 -13.10
CA LEU A 29 12.29 -5.80 -14.24
C LEU A 29 11.91 -4.31 -14.09
N ALA A 30 12.59 -3.45 -14.83
CA ALA A 30 12.34 -2.01 -14.85
C ALA A 30 10.95 -1.65 -15.38
N GLU A 31 10.37 -2.49 -16.23
CA GLU A 31 9.05 -2.32 -16.84
C GLU A 31 7.90 -2.82 -15.94
N GLY A 32 8.21 -3.28 -14.71
CA GLY A 32 7.22 -3.70 -13.72
C GLY A 32 6.92 -5.20 -13.70
N ALA A 33 7.29 -5.95 -14.74
CA ALA A 33 7.17 -7.40 -14.74
C ALA A 33 8.05 -8.05 -13.65
N SER A 34 7.56 -9.13 -13.03
CA SER A 34 8.34 -9.96 -12.12
C SER A 34 8.20 -11.45 -12.42
N ALA A 35 9.22 -12.21 -12.04
CA ALA A 35 9.21 -13.67 -12.16
C ALA A 35 9.80 -14.29 -10.90
N MET A 36 9.02 -15.16 -10.26
CA MET A 36 9.47 -15.96 -9.11
C MET A 36 9.92 -17.34 -9.59
N VAL A 37 11.11 -17.76 -9.14
CA VAL A 37 11.73 -19.05 -9.49
C VAL A 37 12.02 -19.81 -8.20
N VAL A 38 11.47 -21.01 -8.08
CA VAL A 38 11.71 -21.95 -6.98
C VAL A 38 12.78 -22.96 -7.40
N PHE A 39 13.80 -23.15 -6.57
CA PHE A 39 14.95 -24.00 -6.86
C PHE A 39 14.80 -25.36 -6.19
N ALA A 40 14.64 -26.43 -6.99
CA ALA A 40 14.58 -27.81 -6.49
C ALA A 40 15.83 -28.25 -5.72
N GLY A 41 17.00 -27.64 -6.00
CA GLY A 41 18.25 -27.88 -5.26
C GLY A 41 18.36 -27.14 -3.92
N GLY A 42 17.25 -26.66 -3.38
CA GLY A 42 17.17 -26.00 -2.08
C GLY A 42 17.90 -24.66 -1.99
N GLU A 43 18.20 -24.24 -0.75
CA GLU A 43 18.85 -22.96 -0.48
C GLU A 43 20.26 -22.86 -1.11
N ALA A 44 20.99 -23.98 -1.21
CA ALA A 44 22.32 -24.01 -1.81
C ALA A 44 22.30 -23.54 -3.27
N ARG A 45 21.36 -24.08 -4.07
CA ARG A 45 21.22 -23.72 -5.49
C ARG A 45 20.63 -22.33 -5.69
N GLN A 46 19.69 -21.93 -4.83
CA GLN A 46 19.19 -20.54 -4.73
C GLN A 46 20.36 -19.56 -4.54
N ARG A 47 21.26 -19.86 -3.58
CA ARG A 47 22.41 -19.02 -3.23
C ARG A 47 23.42 -18.93 -4.37
N GLU A 48 23.69 -20.05 -5.04
CA GLU A 48 24.56 -20.09 -6.21
C GLU A 48 23.99 -19.24 -7.35
N ALA A 49 22.72 -19.41 -7.70
CA ALA A 49 22.05 -18.64 -8.75
C ALA A 49 22.09 -17.14 -8.46
N LEU A 50 21.80 -16.74 -7.22
CA LEU A 50 21.90 -15.34 -6.80
C LEU A 50 23.32 -14.78 -6.97
N ARG A 51 24.33 -15.56 -6.59
CA ARG A 51 25.74 -15.17 -6.74
C ARG A 51 26.10 -14.96 -8.22
N LEU A 52 25.65 -15.86 -9.09
CA LEU A 52 25.91 -15.78 -10.52
C LEU A 52 25.22 -14.56 -11.16
N VAL A 53 23.99 -14.25 -10.76
CA VAL A 53 23.24 -13.07 -11.25
C VAL A 53 23.88 -11.77 -10.77
N LEU A 54 24.23 -11.66 -9.49
CA LEU A 54 24.85 -10.44 -8.94
C LEU A 54 26.28 -10.21 -9.44
N ALA A 55 26.91 -11.21 -10.06
CA ALA A 55 28.21 -11.08 -10.72
C ALA A 55 28.13 -10.48 -12.14
N GLN A 56 26.92 -10.30 -12.68
CA GLN A 56 26.70 -9.77 -14.02
C GLN A 56 26.68 -8.23 -14.02
N ASP A 57 26.76 -7.64 -15.21
CA ASP A 57 26.53 -6.20 -15.36
C ASP A 57 25.03 -5.88 -15.30
N LEU A 58 24.61 -5.20 -14.23
CA LEU A 58 23.22 -4.89 -13.92
C LEU A 58 23.01 -3.36 -13.83
N PRO A 59 23.00 -2.62 -14.95
CA PRO A 59 23.03 -1.15 -14.98
C PRO A 59 21.81 -0.50 -14.32
N ARG A 60 20.65 -1.17 -14.32
CA ARG A 60 19.41 -0.69 -13.70
C ARG A 60 19.20 -1.18 -12.27
N CYS A 61 20.12 -1.98 -11.73
CA CYS A 61 19.93 -2.61 -10.43
C CYS A 61 19.98 -1.60 -9.28
N GLU A 62 18.94 -1.62 -8.45
CA GLU A 62 18.78 -0.73 -7.31
C GLU A 62 19.85 -0.90 -6.23
N PHE A 63 20.45 -2.10 -6.14
CA PHE A 63 21.56 -2.38 -5.23
C PHE A 63 22.81 -1.56 -5.56
N PHE A 64 22.98 -1.15 -6.82
CA PHE A 64 24.18 -0.48 -7.31
C PHE A 64 23.98 1.04 -7.54
N ARG A 65 22.76 1.56 -7.41
CA ARG A 65 22.46 3.00 -7.53
C ARG A 65 23.09 3.82 -6.39
N GLY A 66 23.85 4.86 -6.75
CA GLY A 66 24.26 5.95 -5.84
C GLY A 66 25.75 6.04 -5.46
N GLY A 67 26.67 5.90 -6.41
CA GLY A 67 28.04 6.42 -6.29
C GLY A 67 29.04 5.65 -5.41
N ALA A 68 28.65 4.52 -4.81
CA ALA A 68 29.65 3.50 -4.48
C ALA A 68 30.10 2.90 -5.82
N ALA A 69 31.41 2.74 -6.07
CA ALA A 69 31.86 2.05 -7.27
C ALA A 69 31.05 0.74 -7.39
N ALA A 70 30.34 0.53 -8.51
CA ALA A 70 29.44 -0.62 -8.69
C ALA A 70 30.13 -1.96 -8.33
N ARG A 71 31.44 -2.02 -8.58
CA ARG A 71 32.37 -3.11 -8.20
C ARG A 71 32.49 -3.38 -6.69
N THR A 72 32.37 -2.36 -5.84
CA THR A 72 32.41 -2.50 -4.36
C THR A 72 31.07 -2.98 -3.81
N ALA A 73 29.96 -2.52 -4.37
CA ALA A 73 28.63 -2.99 -3.99
C ALA A 73 28.38 -4.44 -4.44
N ALA A 74 28.90 -4.86 -5.60
CA ALA A 74 28.86 -6.24 -6.06
C ALA A 74 29.63 -7.24 -5.17
N ARG A 75 30.56 -6.75 -4.32
CA ARG A 75 31.29 -7.55 -3.31
C ARG A 75 30.60 -7.61 -1.95
N MET A 76 29.53 -6.86 -1.75
CA MET A 76 28.79 -6.87 -0.48
C MET A 76 27.96 -8.14 -0.36
N SER A 77 27.77 -8.61 0.88
CA SER A 77 26.80 -9.67 1.13
C SER A 77 25.39 -9.19 0.75
N TYR A 78 24.55 -10.11 0.27
CA TYR A 78 23.16 -9.82 -0.06
C TYR A 78 22.41 -9.15 1.11
N ALA A 79 22.67 -9.60 2.34
CA ALA A 79 22.08 -9.00 3.55
C ALA A 79 22.46 -7.51 3.71
N ALA A 80 23.71 -7.14 3.38
CA ALA A 80 24.15 -5.75 3.44
C ALA A 80 23.52 -4.88 2.32
N LEU A 81 23.35 -5.45 1.12
CA LEU A 81 22.65 -4.79 0.01
C LEU A 81 21.19 -4.49 0.37
N VAL A 82 20.46 -5.49 0.87
CA VAL A 82 19.07 -5.33 1.33
C VAL A 82 18.97 -4.36 2.49
N LYS A 83 19.90 -4.40 3.46
CA LYS A 83 19.94 -3.44 4.58
C LYS A 83 20.09 -2.00 4.08
N ARG A 84 20.97 -1.76 3.09
CA ARG A 84 21.18 -0.43 2.49
C ARG A 84 19.95 0.03 1.71
N LEU A 85 19.35 -0.87 0.92
CA LEU A 85 18.12 -0.59 0.19
C LEU A 85 17.00 -0.19 1.14
N ARG A 86 16.74 -1.00 2.16
CA ARG A 86 15.74 -0.73 3.20
C ARG A 86 15.96 0.64 3.85
N ALA A 87 17.19 0.94 4.29
CA ALA A 87 17.50 2.24 4.90
C ALA A 87 17.27 3.43 3.93
N ARG A 88 17.61 3.26 2.65
CA ARG A 88 17.36 4.28 1.61
C ARG A 88 15.86 4.48 1.39
N THR A 89 15.09 3.42 1.31
CA THR A 89 13.64 3.44 1.13
C THR A 89 12.95 4.13 2.31
N THR A 90 13.26 3.75 3.55
CA THR A 90 12.74 4.41 4.75
C THR A 90 13.08 5.90 4.78
N ARG A 91 14.32 6.28 4.41
CA ARG A 91 14.72 7.69 4.35
C ARG A 91 13.90 8.48 3.33
N ARG A 92 13.66 7.92 2.13
CA ARG A 92 12.87 8.59 1.09
C ARG A 92 11.43 8.81 1.51
N TRP A 93 10.80 7.80 2.11
CA TRP A 93 9.44 7.93 2.66
C TRP A 93 9.35 9.01 3.75
N ARG A 94 10.31 9.03 4.69
CA ARG A 94 10.41 10.07 5.72
C ARG A 94 10.70 11.48 5.19
N GLN A 95 11.11 11.61 3.93
CA GLN A 95 11.37 12.87 3.26
C GLN A 95 10.27 13.25 2.26
N GLY A 96 9.15 12.52 2.24
CA GLY A 96 8.05 12.74 1.30
C GLY A 96 8.35 12.34 -0.14
N ARG A 97 9.51 11.71 -0.41
CA ARG A 97 9.91 11.24 -1.76
C ARG A 97 9.32 9.88 -2.14
N LEU A 98 8.54 9.30 -1.25
CA LEU A 98 7.71 8.13 -1.46
C LEU A 98 6.38 8.35 -0.74
N SER A 99 5.30 8.00 -1.41
CA SER A 99 3.97 7.92 -0.81
C SER A 99 3.91 6.82 0.25
N ASN A 100 2.87 6.84 1.09
CA ASN A 100 2.61 5.77 2.05
C ASN A 100 2.34 4.44 1.32
N PHE A 101 1.56 4.47 0.24
CA PHE A 101 1.33 3.32 -0.63
C PHE A 101 2.64 2.74 -1.20
N GLU A 102 3.48 3.57 -1.82
CA GLU A 102 4.76 3.11 -2.38
C GLU A 102 5.68 2.53 -1.31
N TYR A 103 5.68 3.13 -0.12
CA TYR A 103 6.46 2.63 1.00
C TYR A 103 5.95 1.27 1.50
N LEU A 104 4.64 1.10 1.63
CA LEU A 104 4.02 -0.17 2.01
C LEU A 104 4.30 -1.26 0.96
N MET A 105 4.23 -0.94 -0.32
CA MET A 105 4.61 -1.87 -1.39
C MET A 105 6.08 -2.30 -1.25
N ALA A 106 6.99 -1.35 -1.04
CA ALA A 106 8.41 -1.65 -0.87
C ALA A 106 8.69 -2.48 0.40
N LEU A 107 7.99 -2.24 1.51
CA LEU A 107 8.11 -3.07 2.71
C LEU A 107 7.59 -4.48 2.49
N ASN A 108 6.46 -4.64 1.79
CA ASN A 108 5.94 -5.94 1.40
C ASN A 108 6.97 -6.71 0.56
N GLU A 109 7.52 -6.11 -0.49
CA GLU A 109 8.58 -6.71 -1.32
C GLU A 109 9.81 -7.11 -0.49
N LEU A 110 10.28 -6.23 0.40
CA LEU A 110 11.44 -6.48 1.27
C LEU A 110 11.18 -7.61 2.27
N ALA A 111 9.93 -7.77 2.72
CA ALA A 111 9.50 -8.82 3.65
C ALA A 111 9.23 -10.17 2.96
N GLY A 112 9.40 -10.25 1.64
CA GLY A 112 9.22 -11.47 0.86
C GLY A 112 7.80 -11.67 0.33
N ARG A 113 6.93 -10.66 0.42
CA ARG A 113 5.58 -10.71 -0.16
C ARG A 113 5.63 -10.52 -1.68
N THR A 114 4.72 -11.16 -2.40
CA THR A 114 4.67 -11.17 -3.86
C THR A 114 3.27 -11.44 -4.39
N PHE A 115 2.97 -10.95 -5.59
CA PHE A 115 1.77 -11.29 -6.35
C PHE A 115 1.86 -12.68 -7.02
N ASN A 116 3.06 -13.25 -7.15
CA ASN A 116 3.30 -14.56 -7.77
C ASN A 116 2.95 -15.75 -6.85
N ASP A 117 2.67 -15.50 -5.56
CA ASP A 117 2.28 -16.51 -4.57
C ASP A 117 1.19 -15.94 -3.66
N LEU A 118 -0.05 -16.40 -3.84
CA LEU A 118 -1.20 -15.92 -3.05
C LEU A 118 -1.08 -16.23 -1.55
N THR A 119 -0.26 -17.21 -1.16
CA THR A 119 -0.02 -17.52 0.26
C THR A 119 0.86 -16.46 0.94
N GLN A 120 1.55 -15.64 0.14
CA GLN A 120 2.44 -14.58 0.57
C GLN A 120 2.08 -13.23 -0.09
N TYR A 121 0.79 -12.98 -0.29
CA TYR A 121 0.30 -11.76 -0.93
C TYR A 121 0.67 -10.49 -0.12
N PRO A 122 0.86 -9.32 -0.77
CA PRO A 122 1.07 -8.07 -0.07
C PRO A 122 -0.08 -7.73 0.89
N VAL A 123 0.26 -7.15 2.05
CA VAL A 123 -0.68 -6.81 3.11
C VAL A 123 -0.70 -5.30 3.32
N PHE A 124 -1.89 -4.74 3.42
CA PHE A 124 -2.16 -3.33 3.68
C PHE A 124 -3.08 -3.15 4.90
N PRO A 125 -2.98 -2.05 5.65
CA PRO A 125 -3.87 -1.80 6.77
C PRO A 125 -5.28 -1.49 6.30
N TRP A 126 -6.29 -1.91 7.06
CA TRP A 126 -7.51 -1.11 7.16
C TRP A 126 -7.16 0.30 7.63
N VAL A 127 -7.63 1.32 6.91
CA VAL A 127 -7.34 2.73 7.22
C VAL A 127 -8.55 3.43 7.83
N LEU A 128 -9.71 3.30 7.20
CA LEU A 128 -10.96 3.89 7.66
C LEU A 128 -11.65 2.94 8.66
N ALA A 129 -12.45 3.53 9.54
CA ALA A 129 -13.30 2.84 10.50
C ALA A 129 -14.80 3.13 10.27
N ASP A 130 -15.13 4.15 9.47
CA ASP A 130 -16.50 4.53 9.14
C ASP A 130 -16.91 4.07 7.73
N TYR A 131 -17.83 3.12 7.70
CA TYR A 131 -18.43 2.56 6.49
C TYR A 131 -19.96 2.69 6.49
N GLN A 132 -20.54 3.53 7.36
CA GLN A 132 -21.99 3.67 7.53
C GLN A 132 -22.47 5.10 7.31
N SER A 133 -21.63 6.12 7.54
CA SER A 133 -22.04 7.51 7.38
C SER A 133 -22.34 7.88 5.92
N PRO A 134 -23.32 8.78 5.68
CA PRO A 134 -23.64 9.29 4.35
C PRO A 134 -22.52 10.16 3.75
N THR A 135 -21.67 10.75 4.59
CA THR A 135 -20.54 11.59 4.19
C THR A 135 -19.33 11.24 5.02
N LEU A 136 -18.13 11.43 4.47
CA LEU A 136 -16.86 11.13 5.16
C LEU A 136 -15.97 12.37 5.16
N ASP A 137 -15.60 12.88 6.34
CA ASP A 137 -14.62 13.96 6.50
C ASP A 137 -13.27 13.39 6.93
N LEU A 138 -12.30 13.37 6.01
CA LEU A 138 -10.95 12.87 6.27
C LEU A 138 -10.12 13.77 7.22
N ARG A 139 -10.67 14.90 7.68
CA ARG A 139 -10.04 15.73 8.73
C ARG A 139 -10.44 15.28 10.14
N ASP A 140 -11.51 14.50 10.25
CA ASP A 140 -11.93 13.93 11.52
C ASP A 140 -11.08 12.70 11.84
N GLU A 141 -10.28 12.75 12.89
CA GLU A 141 -9.48 11.60 13.32
C GLU A 141 -10.36 10.40 13.74
N GLY A 142 -11.63 10.63 14.08
CA GLY A 142 -12.61 9.61 14.42
C GLY A 142 -12.98 8.66 13.28
N VAL A 143 -12.76 9.04 12.02
CA VAL A 143 -13.05 8.16 10.87
C VAL A 143 -11.94 7.14 10.61
N TYR A 144 -10.81 7.24 11.30
CA TYR A 144 -9.65 6.38 11.10
C TYR A 144 -9.58 5.22 12.09
N ARG A 145 -9.08 4.09 11.62
CA ARG A 145 -8.66 2.97 12.47
C ARG A 145 -7.44 3.35 13.30
N ASP A 146 -7.40 2.90 14.56
CA ASP A 146 -6.18 2.94 15.38
C ASP A 146 -5.10 2.00 14.80
N LEU A 147 -4.18 2.58 14.03
CA LEU A 147 -3.03 1.90 13.42
C LEU A 147 -2.00 1.38 14.45
N GLY A 148 -2.12 1.77 15.72
CA GLY A 148 -1.29 1.25 16.81
C GLY A 148 -1.70 -0.12 17.34
N ARG A 149 -2.84 -0.65 16.88
CA ARG A 149 -3.43 -1.91 17.35
C ARG A 149 -3.63 -2.91 16.21
N PRO A 150 -3.41 -4.22 16.43
CA PRO A 150 -3.86 -5.24 15.48
C PRO A 150 -5.39 -5.30 15.42
N MET A 151 -5.94 -5.88 14.35
CA MET A 151 -7.40 -5.96 14.12
C MET A 151 -8.17 -6.56 15.30
N GLY A 152 -7.66 -7.64 15.90
CA GLY A 152 -8.31 -8.27 17.05
C GLY A 152 -8.22 -7.48 18.36
N ALA A 153 -7.35 -6.47 18.46
CA ALA A 153 -7.24 -5.61 19.65
C ALA A 153 -8.02 -4.28 19.51
N LEU A 154 -8.77 -4.12 18.41
CA LEU A 154 -9.72 -3.03 18.23
C LEU A 154 -10.92 -3.23 19.18
N GLY A 155 -11.35 -2.16 19.84
CA GLY A 155 -12.40 -2.20 20.86
C GLY A 155 -11.97 -2.86 22.18
N ARG A 156 -12.50 -2.36 23.31
CA ARG A 156 -12.11 -2.86 24.64
C ARG A 156 -12.57 -4.30 24.89
N GLY A 157 -13.84 -4.60 24.64
CA GLY A 157 -14.42 -5.93 24.96
C GLY A 157 -13.84 -7.07 24.12
N ARG A 158 -13.56 -6.83 22.83
CA ARG A 158 -12.95 -7.85 21.96
C ARG A 158 -11.47 -8.09 22.30
N GLY A 159 -10.73 -7.01 22.57
CA GLY A 159 -9.33 -7.12 23.00
C GLY A 159 -9.17 -7.90 24.31
N GLU A 160 -10.11 -7.78 25.25
CA GLU A 160 -10.09 -8.56 26.50
C GLU A 160 -10.30 -10.05 26.26
N GLN A 161 -11.24 -10.45 25.40
CA GLN A 161 -11.48 -11.86 25.06
C GLN A 161 -10.23 -12.56 24.49
N PHE A 162 -9.51 -11.90 23.57
CA PHE A 162 -8.24 -12.46 23.06
C PHE A 162 -7.14 -12.52 24.13
N ARG A 163 -7.13 -11.56 25.06
CA ARG A 163 -6.16 -11.55 26.17
C ARG A 163 -6.41 -12.69 27.15
N GLU A 164 -7.68 -12.95 27.47
CA GLU A 164 -8.08 -14.06 28.34
C GLU A 164 -7.72 -15.41 27.71
N ARG A 165 -8.02 -15.59 26.41
CA ARG A 165 -7.62 -16.79 25.67
C ARG A 165 -6.11 -17.02 25.72
N TYR A 166 -5.32 -15.98 25.46
CA TYR A 166 -3.85 -16.06 25.54
C TYR A 166 -3.38 -16.47 26.95
N ARG A 167 -3.94 -15.85 27.99
CA ARG A 167 -3.59 -16.15 29.39
C ARG A 167 -3.90 -17.59 29.78
N ALA A 168 -5.10 -18.08 29.43
CA ALA A 168 -5.50 -19.46 29.70
C ALA A 168 -4.56 -20.47 29.01
N GLN A 169 -4.18 -20.21 27.76
CA GLN A 169 -3.19 -21.04 27.05
C GLN A 169 -1.80 -20.97 27.69
N ALA A 170 -1.38 -19.77 28.12
CA ALA A 170 -0.07 -19.58 28.75
C ALA A 170 0.00 -20.28 30.13
N GLU A 171 -1.09 -20.29 30.88
CA GLU A 171 -1.22 -21.03 32.14
C GLU A 171 -1.16 -22.54 31.89
N MET A 172 -1.94 -23.05 30.93
CA MET A 172 -1.91 -24.47 30.53
C MET A 172 -0.51 -24.91 30.09
N ALA A 173 0.19 -24.09 29.30
CA ALA A 173 1.57 -24.39 28.87
C ALA A 173 2.56 -24.44 30.05
N ARG A 174 2.36 -23.62 31.09
CA ARG A 174 3.19 -23.64 32.31
C ARG A 174 2.91 -24.88 33.16
N GLU A 175 1.64 -25.26 33.30
CA GLU A 175 1.21 -26.43 34.07
C GLU A 175 1.69 -27.76 33.44
N CYS A 176 1.72 -27.83 32.11
CA CYS A 176 2.27 -28.98 31.37
C CYS A 176 3.81 -29.02 31.32
N GLY A 177 4.53 -28.18 32.09
CA GLY A 177 6.00 -28.19 32.18
C GLY A 177 6.74 -27.40 31.09
N GLY A 178 6.04 -26.62 30.26
CA GLY A 178 6.57 -25.90 29.09
C GLY A 178 7.33 -24.59 29.39
N GLY A 179 8.06 -24.52 30.51
CA GLY A 179 8.89 -23.34 30.85
C GLY A 179 10.23 -23.25 30.10
N GLY A 180 10.62 -24.31 29.40
CA GLY A 180 11.86 -24.37 28.63
C GLY A 180 11.88 -25.53 27.64
N GLY A 181 11.53 -25.25 26.39
CA GLY A 181 11.98 -25.99 25.20
C GLY A 181 11.61 -27.47 25.03
N GLY A 182 10.81 -28.09 25.90
CA GLY A 182 10.57 -29.54 25.84
C GLY A 182 9.15 -30.05 26.17
N GLY A 183 8.15 -29.16 26.27
CA GLY A 183 6.75 -29.57 26.47
C GLY A 183 6.02 -29.72 25.14
N ASP A 184 5.19 -30.76 25.00
CA ASP A 184 4.40 -31.10 23.81
C ASP A 184 3.21 -30.13 23.56
N ALA A 185 3.05 -29.10 24.41
CA ALA A 185 1.97 -28.14 24.32
C ALA A 185 2.34 -26.97 23.38
N PRO A 186 1.45 -26.56 22.46
CA PRO A 186 1.73 -25.46 21.54
C PRO A 186 1.88 -24.12 22.28
N PRO A 187 2.74 -23.19 21.80
CA PRO A 187 2.88 -21.87 22.39
C PRO A 187 1.55 -21.10 22.43
N PRO A 188 1.32 -20.24 23.45
CA PRO A 188 0.11 -19.43 23.53
C PRO A 188 0.04 -18.40 22.39
N PHE A 189 -1.18 -18.10 21.93
CA PHE A 189 -1.41 -17.15 20.84
C PHE A 189 -2.70 -16.35 21.06
N HIS A 190 -2.74 -15.13 20.50
CA HIS A 190 -3.97 -14.33 20.51
C HIS A 190 -4.90 -14.81 19.40
N TYR A 191 -4.36 -15.06 18.20
CA TYR A 191 -5.16 -15.29 17.00
C TYR A 191 -4.91 -16.67 16.41
N GLY A 192 -5.99 -17.47 16.31
CA GLY A 192 -5.98 -18.77 15.63
C GLY A 192 -6.13 -18.66 14.10
N THR A 193 -6.48 -17.47 13.61
CA THR A 193 -6.52 -17.12 12.19
C THR A 193 -5.50 -16.02 11.92
N HIS A 194 -5.01 -15.95 10.69
CA HIS A 194 -4.04 -14.94 10.28
C HIS A 194 -4.73 -13.73 9.64
N TYR A 195 -4.03 -12.60 9.48
CA TYR A 195 -4.60 -11.42 8.80
C TYR A 195 -4.48 -11.47 7.28
N SER A 196 -3.74 -12.45 6.74
CA SER A 196 -3.46 -12.61 5.31
C SER A 196 -3.30 -14.09 4.94
N CYS A 197 -4.10 -14.58 4.02
CA CYS A 197 -3.95 -15.91 3.42
C CYS A 197 -4.54 -15.89 2.00
N SER A 198 -4.24 -16.93 1.23
CA SER A 198 -4.74 -17.08 -0.15
C SER A 198 -6.27 -16.99 -0.23
N GLY A 199 -6.97 -17.60 0.73
CA GLY A 199 -8.44 -17.55 0.82
C GLY A 199 -8.98 -16.12 0.94
N TYR A 200 -8.28 -15.22 1.63
CA TYR A 200 -8.70 -13.82 1.76
C TYR A 200 -8.43 -13.00 0.51
N VAL A 201 -7.33 -13.29 -0.20
CA VAL A 201 -7.06 -12.66 -1.49
C VAL A 201 -8.15 -13.04 -2.50
N LEU A 202 -8.49 -14.33 -2.57
CA LEU A 202 -9.57 -14.82 -3.43
C LEU A 202 -10.95 -14.30 -3.00
N TYR A 203 -11.18 -14.16 -1.68
CA TYR A 203 -12.39 -13.53 -1.15
C TYR A 203 -12.55 -12.09 -1.66
N TYR A 204 -11.49 -11.28 -1.60
CA TYR A 204 -11.54 -9.89 -2.08
C TYR A 204 -11.62 -9.82 -3.61
N LEU A 205 -10.78 -10.55 -4.33
CA LEU A 205 -10.61 -10.44 -5.79
C LEU A 205 -11.53 -11.36 -6.60
N LEU A 206 -12.52 -12.00 -5.95
CA LEU A 206 -13.42 -12.99 -6.53
C LEU A 206 -14.03 -12.61 -7.89
N ARG A 207 -14.25 -11.31 -8.13
CA ARG A 207 -14.90 -10.77 -9.34
C ARG A 207 -13.97 -10.57 -10.54
N LEU A 208 -12.66 -10.77 -10.35
CA LEU A 208 -11.64 -10.59 -11.38
C LEU A 208 -11.03 -11.93 -11.80
N GLU A 209 -10.86 -12.13 -13.10
CA GLU A 209 -9.98 -13.19 -13.59
C GLU A 209 -8.50 -12.78 -13.42
N PRO A 210 -7.59 -13.72 -13.13
CA PRO A 210 -7.80 -15.18 -13.00
C PRO A 210 -8.29 -15.63 -11.61
N PHE A 211 -8.58 -14.71 -10.68
CA PHE A 211 -8.91 -15.04 -9.29
C PHE A 211 -10.24 -15.77 -9.15
N SER A 212 -11.22 -15.48 -10.01
CA SER A 212 -12.48 -16.23 -10.09
C SER A 212 -12.23 -17.71 -10.41
N GLY A 213 -11.44 -18.01 -11.45
CA GLY A 213 -11.03 -19.38 -11.78
C GLY A 213 -10.26 -20.08 -10.65
N LEU A 214 -9.37 -19.36 -9.97
CA LEU A 214 -8.64 -19.88 -8.81
C LEU A 214 -9.58 -20.18 -7.62
N ALA A 215 -10.57 -19.31 -7.36
CA ALA A 215 -11.57 -19.53 -6.33
C ALA A 215 -12.45 -20.74 -6.61
N LEU A 216 -12.88 -20.93 -7.87
CA LEU A 216 -13.62 -22.12 -8.31
C LEU A 216 -12.79 -23.39 -8.10
N THR A 217 -11.51 -23.35 -8.46
CA THR A 217 -10.59 -24.50 -8.28
C THR A 217 -10.45 -24.87 -6.80
N LEU A 218 -10.33 -23.86 -5.92
CA LEU A 218 -10.24 -24.07 -4.47
C LEU A 218 -11.53 -24.65 -3.88
N GLN A 219 -12.69 -24.32 -4.43
CA GLN A 219 -14.02 -24.72 -3.94
C GLN A 219 -14.65 -25.88 -4.73
N GLY A 220 -13.85 -26.64 -5.48
CA GLY A 220 -14.31 -27.85 -6.16
C GLY A 220 -15.20 -27.62 -7.38
N GLY A 221 -15.09 -26.47 -8.05
CA GLY A 221 -15.76 -26.15 -9.32
C GLY A 221 -16.96 -25.22 -9.22
N HIS A 222 -17.28 -24.71 -8.03
CA HIS A 222 -18.42 -23.83 -7.77
C HIS A 222 -18.01 -22.71 -6.81
N PHE A 223 -18.67 -21.55 -6.89
CA PHE A 223 -18.44 -20.48 -5.93
C PHE A 223 -18.89 -20.89 -4.52
N ASP A 224 -18.28 -20.27 -3.50
CA ASP A 224 -18.67 -20.48 -2.12
C ASP A 224 -20.11 -19.99 -1.87
N ARG A 225 -20.70 -20.36 -0.73
CA ARG A 225 -22.06 -19.96 -0.34
C ARG A 225 -22.21 -18.43 -0.40
N PRO A 226 -23.30 -17.91 -0.98
CA PRO A 226 -23.50 -16.47 -1.18
C PRO A 226 -23.31 -15.63 0.10
N ASP A 227 -23.77 -16.13 1.26
CA ASP A 227 -23.63 -15.47 2.56
C ASP A 227 -22.18 -15.33 3.06
N ARG A 228 -21.25 -16.16 2.54
CA ARG A 228 -19.82 -16.14 2.88
C ARG A 228 -18.98 -15.32 1.91
N LEU A 229 -19.54 -14.88 0.78
CA LEU A 229 -18.82 -14.11 -0.22
C LEU A 229 -18.58 -12.67 0.22
N PHE A 230 -17.54 -12.06 -0.34
CA PHE A 230 -17.34 -10.62 -0.20
C PHE A 230 -18.45 -9.90 -0.96
N ARG A 231 -19.33 -9.21 -0.21
CA ARG A 231 -20.54 -8.58 -0.75
C ARG A 231 -20.78 -7.17 -0.22
N ASP A 232 -20.21 -6.82 0.92
CA ASP A 232 -20.43 -5.54 1.60
C ASP A 232 -19.15 -5.16 2.36
N VAL A 233 -18.60 -3.98 2.05
CA VAL A 233 -17.37 -3.48 2.67
C VAL A 233 -17.56 -3.21 4.17
N GLY A 234 -18.67 -2.57 4.55
CA GLY A 234 -18.96 -2.22 5.93
C GLY A 234 -19.23 -3.44 6.79
N SER A 235 -19.92 -4.45 6.26
CA SER A 235 -20.10 -5.74 6.93
C SER A 235 -18.77 -6.49 7.09
N SER A 236 -17.89 -6.45 6.06
CA SER A 236 -16.56 -7.06 6.14
C SER A 236 -15.68 -6.38 7.20
N TRP A 237 -15.71 -5.05 7.29
CA TRP A 237 -15.04 -4.28 8.34
C TRP A 237 -15.55 -4.67 9.73
N ARG A 238 -16.87 -4.71 9.96
CA ARG A 238 -17.43 -5.05 11.28
C ARG A 238 -17.08 -6.48 11.71
N SER A 239 -17.14 -7.44 10.79
CA SER A 239 -16.68 -8.82 11.05
C SER A 239 -15.23 -8.83 11.50
N ALA A 240 -14.33 -8.16 10.75
CA ALA A 240 -12.91 -8.15 11.03
C ALA A 240 -12.49 -7.29 12.24
N SER A 241 -13.27 -6.25 12.58
CA SER A 241 -12.91 -5.26 13.62
C SER A 241 -13.62 -5.49 14.95
N ALA A 242 -14.83 -6.08 14.97
CA ALA A 242 -15.65 -6.13 16.18
C ALA A 242 -16.42 -7.45 16.40
N GLU A 243 -17.06 -8.02 15.37
CA GLU A 243 -18.11 -9.02 15.55
C GLU A 243 -17.60 -10.47 15.58
N ASN A 244 -16.56 -10.82 14.83
CA ASN A 244 -16.14 -12.20 14.64
C ASN A 244 -14.74 -12.47 15.23
N LEU A 245 -14.65 -13.32 16.27
CA LEU A 245 -13.37 -13.69 16.92
C LEU A 245 -12.45 -14.54 16.03
N GLN A 246 -12.94 -15.05 14.91
CA GLN A 246 -12.15 -15.82 13.94
C GLN A 246 -11.73 -14.97 12.74
N ASP A 247 -12.00 -13.67 12.75
CA ASP A 247 -11.76 -12.77 11.63
C ASP A 247 -10.88 -11.59 12.05
N VAL A 248 -9.60 -11.64 11.72
CA VAL A 248 -8.64 -10.57 12.00
C VAL A 248 -7.99 -10.07 10.71
N ARG A 249 -8.71 -10.17 9.58
CA ARG A 249 -8.20 -9.85 8.24
C ARG A 249 -7.76 -8.40 8.12
N GLU A 250 -6.59 -8.21 7.54
CA GLU A 250 -6.12 -6.93 7.01
C GLU A 250 -6.43 -6.84 5.51
N LEU A 251 -6.22 -5.67 4.91
CA LEU A 251 -6.52 -5.41 3.50
C LEU A 251 -5.40 -5.87 2.54
N ILE A 252 -5.74 -5.83 1.26
CA ILE A 252 -4.83 -5.98 0.12
C ILE A 252 -4.61 -4.63 -0.59
N PRO A 253 -3.54 -4.46 -1.37
CA PRO A 253 -3.24 -3.21 -2.07
C PRO A 253 -4.36 -2.67 -2.97
N GLU A 254 -5.15 -3.56 -3.57
CA GLU A 254 -6.16 -3.26 -4.60
C GLU A 254 -7.24 -2.29 -4.10
N PHE A 255 -7.53 -2.27 -2.81
CA PHE A 255 -8.42 -1.29 -2.17
C PHE A 255 -8.00 0.18 -2.39
N PHE A 256 -6.75 0.42 -2.80
CA PHE A 256 -6.14 1.75 -2.93
C PHE A 256 -5.75 2.13 -4.36
N TYR A 257 -6.06 1.29 -5.35
CA TYR A 257 -5.78 1.64 -6.76
C TYR A 257 -6.65 0.95 -7.82
N LEU A 258 -7.37 -0.14 -7.49
CA LEU A 258 -8.09 -0.95 -8.48
C LEU A 258 -9.58 -0.90 -8.17
N PRO A 259 -10.42 -0.11 -8.87
CA PRO A 259 -11.87 -0.12 -8.65
C PRO A 259 -12.59 -1.37 -9.20
N GLU A 260 -11.99 -2.07 -10.17
CA GLU A 260 -12.64 -3.15 -10.92
C GLU A 260 -12.98 -4.37 -10.05
N PHE A 261 -12.24 -4.64 -8.97
CA PHE A 261 -12.55 -5.79 -8.08
C PHE A 261 -13.89 -5.67 -7.35
N LEU A 262 -14.48 -4.46 -7.32
CA LEU A 262 -15.77 -4.19 -6.69
C LEU A 262 -16.96 -4.45 -7.63
N ILE A 263 -16.69 -4.66 -8.92
CA ILE A 263 -17.69 -4.76 -9.98
C ILE A 263 -17.71 -6.19 -10.51
N ASN A 264 -18.89 -6.79 -10.62
CA ASN A 264 -19.10 -8.06 -11.30
C ASN A 264 -19.11 -7.86 -12.84
N GLY A 265 -18.00 -7.38 -13.40
CA GLY A 265 -17.92 -7.05 -14.84
C GLY A 265 -18.05 -8.26 -15.76
N ASN A 266 -17.79 -9.46 -15.24
CA ASN A 266 -17.90 -10.73 -15.97
C ASN A 266 -19.30 -11.36 -15.88
N ASN A 267 -20.24 -10.75 -15.14
CA ASN A 267 -21.59 -11.28 -14.91
C ASN A 267 -21.60 -12.71 -14.35
N PHE A 268 -20.72 -12.99 -13.38
CA PHE A 268 -20.73 -14.28 -12.69
C PHE A 268 -22.02 -14.48 -11.89
N ASP A 269 -22.51 -15.72 -11.84
CA ASP A 269 -23.61 -16.10 -10.95
C ASP A 269 -23.05 -16.47 -9.57
N PHE A 270 -23.13 -15.53 -8.63
CA PHE A 270 -22.75 -15.73 -7.24
C PHE A 270 -23.91 -16.21 -6.35
N GLY A 271 -25.09 -16.46 -6.94
CA GLY A 271 -26.27 -16.92 -6.23
C GLY A 271 -26.96 -15.87 -5.36
N VAL A 272 -27.83 -16.35 -4.48
CA VAL A 272 -28.71 -15.53 -3.63
C VAL A 272 -28.49 -15.92 -2.17
N THR A 273 -28.34 -14.92 -1.30
CA THR A 273 -28.17 -15.13 0.14
C THR A 273 -29.41 -15.75 0.77
N GLN A 274 -29.29 -16.26 2.00
CA GLN A 274 -30.43 -16.75 2.78
C GLN A 274 -31.52 -15.68 3.01
N LYS A 275 -31.16 -14.40 2.91
CA LYS A 275 -32.08 -13.25 3.04
C LYS A 275 -32.76 -12.87 1.72
N GLY A 276 -32.51 -13.60 0.63
CA GLY A 276 -33.07 -13.29 -0.69
C GLY A 276 -32.34 -12.16 -1.43
N GLU A 277 -31.16 -11.74 -0.95
CA GLU A 277 -30.35 -10.71 -1.63
C GLU A 277 -29.47 -11.38 -2.68
N GLN A 278 -29.58 -10.96 -3.94
CA GLN A 278 -28.70 -11.40 -5.02
C GLN A 278 -27.28 -10.88 -4.79
N VAL A 279 -26.28 -11.76 -4.96
CA VAL A 279 -24.87 -11.36 -4.88
C VAL A 279 -24.40 -10.96 -6.27
N ASP A 280 -23.95 -9.71 -6.41
CA ASP A 280 -23.48 -9.14 -7.67
C ASP A 280 -22.32 -8.16 -7.43
N ASN A 281 -22.46 -6.86 -7.71
CA ASN A 281 -21.50 -5.84 -7.31
C ASN A 281 -21.35 -5.75 -5.78
N ILE A 282 -20.20 -5.26 -5.33
CA ILE A 282 -19.96 -5.02 -3.90
C ILE A 282 -20.82 -3.84 -3.43
N ILE A 283 -21.51 -4.03 -2.30
CA ILE A 283 -22.22 -2.96 -1.59
C ILE A 283 -21.17 -2.05 -0.96
N LEU A 284 -21.13 -0.81 -1.45
CA LEU A 284 -20.21 0.22 -1.00
C LEU A 284 -20.82 1.03 0.16
N PRO A 285 -19.98 1.70 0.97
CA PRO A 285 -20.44 2.63 1.99
C PRO A 285 -21.26 3.77 1.38
N PRO A 286 -22.22 4.36 2.11
CA PRO A 286 -23.05 5.44 1.60
C PRO A 286 -22.25 6.63 1.06
N TRP A 287 -21.16 7.02 1.72
CA TRP A 287 -20.27 8.11 1.28
C TRP A 287 -19.59 7.88 -0.08
N ALA A 288 -19.59 6.65 -0.60
CA ALA A 288 -19.05 6.32 -1.92
C ALA A 288 -20.06 6.49 -3.06
N ASP A 289 -21.32 6.87 -2.78
CA ASP A 289 -22.39 7.10 -3.77
C ASP A 289 -22.56 5.94 -4.78
N ASN A 290 -22.31 4.71 -4.33
CA ASN A 290 -22.29 3.52 -5.19
C ASN A 290 -21.32 3.61 -6.39
N ASP A 291 -20.26 4.43 -6.27
CA ASP A 291 -19.18 4.57 -7.25
C ASP A 291 -17.89 3.89 -6.76
N PRO A 292 -17.48 2.75 -7.36
CA PRO A 292 -16.23 2.06 -7.06
C PRO A 292 -14.97 2.94 -7.19
N ARG A 293 -14.95 3.86 -8.16
CA ARG A 293 -13.82 4.78 -8.36
C ARG A 293 -13.75 5.80 -7.24
N LYS A 294 -14.89 6.35 -6.82
CA LYS A 294 -14.98 7.23 -5.66
C LYS A 294 -14.52 6.50 -4.39
N PHE A 295 -14.96 5.27 -4.18
CA PHE A 295 -14.52 4.45 -3.05
C PHE A 295 -12.99 4.28 -3.01
N VAL A 296 -12.38 3.83 -4.11
CA VAL A 296 -10.92 3.63 -4.18
C VAL A 296 -10.16 4.95 -4.04
N THR A 297 -10.66 6.02 -4.65
CA THR A 297 -10.05 7.37 -4.56
C THR A 297 -10.02 7.84 -3.11
N ILE A 298 -11.13 7.72 -2.38
CA ILE A 298 -11.22 8.11 -0.97
C ILE A 298 -10.31 7.22 -0.10
N ASN A 299 -10.25 5.91 -0.34
CA ASN A 299 -9.32 5.04 0.39
C ASN A 299 -7.86 5.45 0.16
N ARG A 300 -7.49 5.79 -1.10
CA ARG A 300 -6.14 6.26 -1.41
C ARG A 300 -5.85 7.61 -0.74
N GLN A 301 -6.81 8.53 -0.75
CA GLN A 301 -6.70 9.81 -0.05
C GLN A 301 -6.54 9.62 1.47
N ALA A 302 -7.32 8.70 2.06
CA ALA A 302 -7.21 8.37 3.47
C ALA A 302 -5.84 7.77 3.81
N LEU A 303 -5.34 6.84 3.00
CA LEU A 303 -4.02 6.22 3.19
C LEU A 303 -2.87 7.24 3.13
N GLU A 304 -2.99 8.24 2.26
CA GLU A 304 -1.96 9.26 2.08
C GLU A 304 -2.16 10.49 3.00
N SER A 305 -3.24 10.51 3.79
CA SER A 305 -3.56 11.61 4.72
C SER A 305 -2.46 11.88 5.76
N ASP A 306 -2.51 13.09 6.35
CA ASP A 306 -1.62 13.48 7.45
C ASP A 306 -1.75 12.55 8.66
N TYR A 307 -2.97 12.15 9.01
CA TYR A 307 -3.23 11.22 10.11
C TYR A 307 -2.48 9.91 9.90
N VAL A 308 -2.65 9.29 8.72
CA VAL A 308 -1.98 8.02 8.43
C VAL A 308 -0.49 8.21 8.33
N SER A 309 0.00 9.27 7.67
CA SER A 309 1.44 9.54 7.58
C SER A 309 2.12 9.62 8.94
N ARG A 310 1.47 10.27 9.94
CA ARG A 310 1.99 10.35 11.32
C ARG A 310 1.87 9.03 12.07
N ASN A 311 0.88 8.18 11.78
CA ASN A 311 0.60 6.98 12.57
C ASN A 311 1.03 5.65 11.94
N LEU A 312 1.34 5.60 10.64
CA LEU A 312 1.59 4.36 9.90
C LEU A 312 2.78 3.55 10.43
N HIS A 313 3.79 4.23 10.99
CA HIS A 313 4.94 3.59 11.61
C HIS A 313 4.53 2.61 12.73
N LYS A 314 3.43 2.87 13.44
CA LYS A 314 2.91 1.99 14.50
C LYS A 314 2.35 0.68 13.93
N TRP A 315 1.67 0.73 12.78
CA TRP A 315 1.18 -0.46 12.10
C TRP A 315 2.33 -1.26 11.49
N ILE A 316 3.33 -0.58 10.94
CA ILE A 316 4.57 -1.21 10.45
C ILE A 316 5.28 -1.95 11.59
N ASP A 317 5.28 -1.43 12.82
CA ASP A 317 5.85 -2.11 13.98
C ASP A 317 5.16 -3.45 14.30
N LEU A 318 3.85 -3.54 14.07
CA LEU A 318 3.06 -4.78 14.26
C LEU A 318 3.37 -5.82 13.17
N ILE A 319 3.39 -5.39 11.90
CA ILE A 319 3.44 -6.31 10.76
C ILE A 319 4.87 -6.67 10.34
N PHE A 320 5.78 -5.69 10.32
CA PHE A 320 7.16 -5.87 9.83
C PHE A 320 8.23 -5.55 10.89
N GLY A 321 7.84 -5.03 12.05
CA GLY A 321 8.76 -4.46 13.02
C GLY A 321 8.87 -5.22 14.33
N PHE A 322 9.26 -4.49 15.38
CA PHE A 322 9.66 -5.10 16.64
C PHE A 322 8.48 -5.69 17.44
N LYS A 323 7.23 -5.28 17.17
CA LYS A 323 6.01 -5.83 17.80
C LYS A 323 5.45 -7.05 17.07
N GLN A 324 6.18 -7.60 16.09
CA GLN A 324 5.78 -8.83 15.40
C GLN A 324 6.01 -10.09 16.26
N ARG A 325 7.04 -10.10 17.12
CA ARG A 325 7.42 -11.25 17.95
C ARG A 325 7.90 -10.85 19.36
N GLY A 326 7.90 -11.84 20.26
CA GLY A 326 8.40 -11.71 21.63
C GLY A 326 7.51 -10.84 22.51
N LYS A 327 8.06 -10.37 23.64
CA LYS A 327 7.30 -9.63 24.65
C LYS A 327 6.55 -8.40 24.12
N ALA A 328 7.15 -7.69 23.16
CA ALA A 328 6.52 -6.54 22.52
C ALA A 328 5.26 -6.91 21.71
N ALA A 329 5.23 -8.11 21.12
CA ALA A 329 4.04 -8.64 20.47
C ALA A 329 2.97 -9.04 21.48
N GLU A 330 3.36 -9.65 22.61
CA GLU A 330 2.43 -10.01 23.69
C GLU A 330 1.75 -8.76 24.27
N GLU A 331 2.53 -7.72 24.59
CA GLU A 331 2.03 -6.44 25.11
C GLU A 331 1.11 -5.73 24.11
N ALA A 332 1.38 -5.86 22.80
CA ALA A 332 0.56 -5.32 21.73
C ALA A 332 -0.62 -6.24 21.31
N GLN A 333 -0.76 -7.41 21.94
CA GLN A 333 -1.73 -8.46 21.59
C GLN A 333 -1.61 -8.96 20.14
N ASN A 334 -0.39 -9.10 19.63
CA ASN A 334 -0.08 -9.35 18.23
C ASN A 334 0.61 -10.71 18.01
N VAL A 335 0.17 -11.75 18.73
CA VAL A 335 0.76 -13.10 18.64
C VAL A 335 -0.17 -14.02 17.85
N PHE A 336 0.32 -14.55 16.74
CA PHE A 336 -0.38 -15.52 15.89
C PHE A 336 0.07 -16.95 16.22
N VAL A 337 -0.54 -17.95 15.59
CA VAL A 337 -0.09 -19.35 15.72
C VAL A 337 1.36 -19.48 15.27
N ASN A 338 2.17 -20.22 16.04
CA ASN A 338 3.61 -20.38 15.85
C ASN A 338 4.01 -20.83 14.43
N ILE A 339 3.26 -21.74 13.82
CA ILE A 339 3.51 -22.24 12.45
C ILE A 339 3.43 -21.16 11.36
N THR A 340 2.81 -20.01 11.64
CA THR A 340 2.75 -18.90 10.67
C THR A 340 4.07 -18.13 10.57
N TYR A 341 4.98 -18.31 11.52
CA TYR A 341 6.23 -17.56 11.61
C TYR A 341 7.38 -18.30 10.94
N GLU A 342 8.22 -17.57 10.19
CA GLU A 342 9.45 -18.14 9.63
C GLU A 342 10.35 -18.70 10.74
N ASP A 343 11.07 -19.78 10.41
CA ASP A 343 12.05 -20.49 11.23
C ASP A 343 11.47 -21.26 12.46
N GLU A 344 10.14 -21.31 12.66
CA GLU A 344 9.51 -22.09 13.75
C GLU A 344 9.23 -23.56 13.36
N VAL A 345 9.20 -23.88 12.07
CA VAL A 345 8.94 -25.24 11.56
C VAL A 345 9.97 -25.60 10.50
N ASP A 346 10.72 -26.67 10.74
CA ASP A 346 11.62 -27.27 9.76
C ASP A 346 10.91 -28.40 9.00
N ILE A 347 10.37 -28.06 7.83
CA ILE A 347 9.61 -29.00 6.98
C ILE A 347 10.50 -30.13 6.45
N ASP A 348 11.81 -29.90 6.31
CA ASP A 348 12.74 -30.88 5.76
C ASP A 348 13.20 -31.88 6.84
N ALA A 349 13.09 -31.52 8.12
CA ALA A 349 13.30 -32.42 9.24
C ALA A 349 12.10 -33.37 9.52
N LEU A 350 10.95 -33.15 8.89
CA LEU A 350 9.76 -34.00 9.05
C LEU A 350 9.91 -35.29 8.21
N GLU A 351 10.21 -36.40 8.89
CA GLU A 351 10.35 -37.72 8.25
C GLU A 351 9.00 -38.35 7.87
N ASP A 352 7.94 -38.08 8.63
CA ASP A 352 6.59 -38.59 8.35
C ASP A 352 5.94 -37.81 7.18
N PRO A 353 5.66 -38.48 6.04
CA PRO A 353 5.04 -37.83 4.88
C PRO A 353 3.67 -37.23 5.19
N LEU A 354 2.87 -37.86 6.06
CA LEU A 354 1.53 -37.38 6.39
C LEU A 354 1.61 -36.09 7.22
N LEU A 355 2.45 -36.08 8.25
CA LEU A 355 2.70 -34.88 9.05
C LEU A 355 3.28 -33.75 8.20
N ARG A 356 4.19 -34.06 7.27
CA ARG A 356 4.77 -33.10 6.35
C ARG A 356 3.72 -32.47 5.42
N GLU A 357 2.88 -33.29 4.80
CA GLU A 357 1.79 -32.82 3.93
C GLU A 357 0.76 -31.98 4.70
N ALA A 358 0.37 -32.41 5.91
CA ALA A 358 -0.54 -31.67 6.77
C ALA A 358 0.04 -30.30 7.17
N THR A 359 1.32 -30.25 7.51
CA THR A 359 2.05 -29.02 7.85
C THR A 359 2.10 -28.06 6.66
N ILE A 360 2.43 -28.56 5.46
CA ILE A 360 2.44 -27.76 4.23
C ILE A 360 1.03 -27.23 3.91
N ALA A 361 0.01 -28.08 4.03
CA ALA A 361 -1.38 -27.66 3.83
C ALA A 361 -1.79 -26.57 4.82
N GLN A 362 -1.34 -26.67 6.08
CA GLN A 362 -1.58 -25.63 7.08
C GLN A 362 -0.91 -24.30 6.72
N ILE A 363 0.36 -24.34 6.31
CA ILE A 363 1.14 -23.17 5.88
C ILE A 363 0.50 -22.48 4.66
N ASN A 364 0.02 -23.26 3.70
CA ASN A 364 -0.55 -22.72 2.46
C ASN A 364 -1.93 -22.08 2.66
N ASN A 365 -2.72 -22.56 3.62
CA ASN A 365 -4.13 -22.15 3.78
C ASN A 365 -4.37 -21.19 4.96
N PHE A 366 -3.56 -21.26 6.02
CA PHE A 366 -3.81 -20.52 7.27
C PHE A 366 -2.93 -19.30 7.46
N GLY A 367 -2.16 -18.93 6.43
CA GLY A 367 -1.43 -17.67 6.36
C GLY A 367 0.02 -17.77 6.82
N GLN A 368 0.86 -16.89 6.27
CA GLN A 368 2.28 -16.79 6.59
C GLN A 368 2.57 -15.37 7.05
N THR A 369 3.28 -15.20 8.16
CA THR A 369 3.72 -13.90 8.67
C THR A 369 4.88 -13.37 7.78
N PRO A 370 4.92 -12.07 7.38
CA PRO A 370 6.02 -11.54 6.59
C PRO A 370 7.33 -11.58 7.38
N SER A 371 8.49 -11.56 6.71
CA SER A 371 9.77 -11.44 7.42
C SER A 371 9.83 -10.16 8.24
N ARG A 372 10.41 -10.27 9.44
CA ARG A 372 10.66 -9.12 10.29
C ARG A 372 11.80 -8.27 9.71
N LEU A 373 11.48 -7.03 9.35
CA LEU A 373 12.39 -6.06 8.74
C LEU A 373 13.11 -5.18 9.76
N PHE A 374 12.47 -4.92 10.90
CA PHE A 374 12.96 -4.00 11.92
C PHE A 374 12.88 -4.62 13.32
N THR A 375 13.90 -4.37 14.15
CA THR A 375 13.99 -4.85 15.54
C THR A 375 13.89 -3.72 16.55
N THR A 376 13.74 -2.49 16.09
CA THR A 376 13.55 -1.28 16.90
C THR A 376 12.29 -0.55 16.42
N PRO A 377 11.72 0.37 17.21
CA PRO A 377 10.59 1.18 16.79
C PRO A 377 10.82 1.83 15.43
N HIS A 378 9.83 1.69 14.54
CA HIS A 378 9.89 2.27 13.21
C HIS A 378 9.85 3.80 13.30
N PRO A 379 10.71 4.52 12.58
CA PRO A 379 10.72 5.97 12.64
C PRO A 379 9.41 6.57 12.11
N GLU A 380 8.94 7.60 12.79
CA GLU A 380 7.78 8.40 12.37
C GLU A 380 8.08 9.20 11.09
N LYS A 381 7.08 9.29 10.20
CA LYS A 381 7.05 10.27 9.11
C LYS A 381 6.34 11.52 9.62
N LYS A 382 7.00 12.66 9.49
CA LYS A 382 6.51 13.96 9.95
C LYS A 382 6.24 14.82 8.72
N PRO A 383 5.02 14.79 8.16
CA PRO A 383 4.65 15.70 7.09
C PRO A 383 4.86 17.15 7.56
N PRO A 384 5.40 18.04 6.71
CA PRO A 384 5.33 19.47 6.98
C PRO A 384 3.86 19.90 7.09
N PRO A 385 3.53 21.07 7.67
CA PRO A 385 2.17 21.59 7.59
C PRO A 385 1.83 21.95 6.14
N LEU A 386 0.61 21.63 5.71
CA LEU A 386 0.16 21.81 4.33
C LEU A 386 0.11 23.29 3.92
N GLY A 387 -0.09 24.19 4.90
CA GLY A 387 0.13 25.63 4.76
C GLY A 387 0.21 26.30 6.13
N ILE A 388 0.78 27.50 6.17
CA ILE A 388 0.84 28.35 7.36
C ILE A 388 -0.17 29.48 7.17
N LEU A 389 -0.96 29.78 8.20
CA LEU A 389 -1.80 30.97 8.21
C LEU A 389 -0.88 32.20 8.24
N ALA A 390 -0.84 32.94 7.14
CA ALA A 390 -0.16 34.21 7.04
C ALA A 390 -1.19 35.34 7.02
N GLN A 391 -0.95 36.37 7.82
CA GLN A 391 -1.73 37.59 7.79
C GLN A 391 -1.23 38.49 6.67
N TYR A 392 -2.13 38.87 5.76
CA TYR A 392 -1.88 39.87 4.73
C TYR A 392 -2.90 41.00 4.89
N GLY A 393 -2.48 42.08 5.57
CA GLY A 393 -3.39 43.16 5.94
C GLY A 393 -4.45 42.68 6.93
N THR A 394 -5.74 42.80 6.59
CA THR A 394 -6.87 42.32 7.40
C THR A 394 -7.31 40.88 7.07
N GLU A 395 -6.71 40.24 6.07
CA GLU A 395 -7.09 38.90 5.62
C GLU A 395 -6.11 37.83 6.11
N SER A 396 -6.65 36.68 6.53
CA SER A 396 -5.87 35.48 6.84
C SER A 396 -5.84 34.59 5.59
N LEU A 397 -4.66 34.41 5.01
CA LEU A 397 -4.44 33.54 3.85
C LEU A 397 -3.65 32.30 4.28
N VAL A 398 -4.00 31.14 3.73
CA VAL A 398 -3.19 29.93 3.87
C VAL A 398 -2.09 30.00 2.82
N VAL A 399 -0.84 30.16 3.26
CA VAL A 399 0.35 30.15 2.40
C VAL A 399 0.93 28.75 2.39
N VAL A 400 1.13 28.19 1.21
CA VAL A 400 1.71 26.86 1.01
C VAL A 400 3.14 27.03 0.52
N ASP A 401 4.10 26.40 1.21
CA ASP A 401 5.49 26.36 0.77
C ASP A 401 5.59 25.47 -0.48
N ALA A 402 6.01 26.03 -1.61
CA ALA A 402 6.15 25.28 -2.86
C ALA A 402 7.08 24.06 -2.70
N ARG A 403 8.06 24.13 -1.80
CA ARG A 403 9.00 23.03 -1.50
C ARG A 403 8.33 21.86 -0.77
N THR A 404 7.19 22.08 -0.14
CA THR A 404 6.42 21.01 0.54
C THR A 404 5.42 20.34 -0.40
N LEU A 405 5.18 20.86 -1.60
CA LEU A 405 4.21 20.30 -2.55
C LEU A 405 4.53 18.86 -2.95
N SER A 406 5.80 18.49 -3.06
CA SER A 406 6.21 17.11 -3.37
C SER A 406 5.75 16.08 -2.32
N TRP A 407 5.43 16.51 -1.10
CA TRP A 407 4.89 15.63 -0.05
C TRP A 407 3.42 15.28 -0.29
N TYR A 408 2.71 16.15 -1.00
CA TYR A 408 1.27 16.06 -1.24
C TYR A 408 0.96 15.66 -2.68
N GLU A 409 1.95 15.63 -3.56
CA GLU A 409 1.85 15.12 -4.93
C GLU A 409 1.10 13.78 -5.06
N PRO A 410 1.29 12.77 -4.17
CA PRO A 410 0.56 11.50 -4.27
C PRO A 410 -0.94 11.60 -3.92
N LEU A 411 -1.37 12.68 -3.26
CA LEU A 411 -2.77 12.97 -2.89
C LEU A 411 -3.52 13.73 -3.97
N THR A 412 -2.81 14.21 -4.99
CA THR A 412 -3.35 15.13 -5.98
C THR A 412 -3.39 14.46 -7.35
N PRO A 413 -4.53 14.43 -8.06
CA PRO A 413 -4.48 14.50 -9.51
C PRO A 413 -3.59 15.70 -9.87
N PRO A 414 -2.84 15.67 -10.99
CA PRO A 414 -2.08 16.86 -11.42
C PRO A 414 -3.03 18.06 -11.37
N LEU A 415 -2.78 19.00 -10.43
CA LEU A 415 -3.51 20.25 -10.13
C LEU A 415 -4.54 20.30 -8.96
N CYS A 416 -4.73 19.30 -8.10
CA CYS A 416 -5.69 19.42 -6.96
C CYS A 416 -5.13 19.09 -5.58
N LEU A 417 -4.65 20.08 -4.81
CA LEU A 417 -4.31 19.91 -3.38
C LEU A 417 -5.58 19.65 -2.55
N VAL A 418 -5.68 18.46 -1.96
CA VAL A 418 -6.77 18.10 -1.05
C VAL A 418 -6.61 18.84 0.29
N GLY A 419 -7.65 19.56 0.73
CA GLY A 419 -7.74 20.12 2.08
C GLY A 419 -7.36 21.59 2.26
N VAL A 420 -7.06 22.32 1.19
CA VAL A 420 -6.81 23.79 1.25
C VAL A 420 -8.10 24.57 0.97
N PRO A 421 -8.37 25.71 1.63
CA PRO A 421 -9.45 26.62 1.20
C PRO A 421 -9.30 27.01 -0.27
N SER A 422 -10.41 27.45 -0.88
CA SER A 422 -10.64 27.68 -2.31
C SER A 422 -9.58 28.50 -3.06
N MET A 423 -8.63 29.13 -2.36
CA MET A 423 -7.48 29.85 -2.91
C MET A 423 -6.21 29.50 -2.13
N VAL A 424 -5.17 29.12 -2.86
CA VAL A 424 -3.81 28.88 -2.34
C VAL A 424 -2.89 29.98 -2.85
N ALA A 425 -2.21 30.68 -1.95
CA ALA A 425 -1.13 31.59 -2.32
C ALA A 425 0.20 30.83 -2.29
N LEU A 426 0.91 30.78 -3.42
CA LEU A 426 2.27 30.25 -3.50
C LEU A 426 3.28 31.35 -3.17
N GLU A 427 4.25 31.03 -2.31
CA GLU A 427 5.36 31.94 -2.01
C GLU A 427 6.37 31.95 -3.17
N ASN A 428 6.78 33.14 -3.60
CA ASN A 428 7.70 33.30 -4.72
C ASN A 428 9.14 33.04 -4.25
N VAL A 429 9.67 31.84 -4.55
CA VAL A 429 11.00 31.40 -4.06
C VAL A 429 12.16 32.04 -4.84
N SER A 430 11.93 32.45 -6.10
CA SER A 430 12.90 33.18 -6.91
C SER A 430 12.26 33.79 -8.16
N ILE A 431 12.57 35.05 -8.47
CA ILE A 431 12.17 35.71 -9.73
C ILE A 431 13.40 35.77 -10.63
N THR A 432 13.34 35.13 -11.80
CA THR A 432 14.38 35.29 -12.84
C THR A 432 13.78 36.02 -14.03
N THR A 433 14.23 37.25 -14.27
CA THR A 433 13.80 38.05 -15.43
C THR A 433 14.69 37.70 -16.62
N THR A 434 14.12 37.17 -17.70
CA THR A 434 14.84 36.99 -18.96
C THR A 434 14.35 38.02 -19.97
N SER A 435 15.29 38.68 -20.65
CA SER A 435 15.00 39.56 -21.80
C SER A 435 15.64 38.93 -23.02
N GLY A 436 14.81 38.50 -23.97
CA GLY A 436 15.24 37.95 -25.25
C GLY A 436 14.70 38.81 -26.38
N ASN A 437 15.54 39.65 -26.96
CA ASN A 437 15.26 40.28 -28.25
C ASN A 437 15.70 39.30 -29.35
N GLY A 438 14.79 38.42 -29.80
CA GLY A 438 15.06 37.56 -30.95
C GLY A 438 14.47 36.17 -30.80
N PHE A 439 14.18 35.57 -31.95
CA PHE A 439 13.51 34.29 -32.18
C PHE A 439 14.26 33.04 -31.65
N ASP A 440 15.00 33.13 -30.55
CA ASP A 440 15.66 31.99 -29.93
C ASP A 440 14.93 31.57 -28.65
N SER A 441 14.44 30.34 -28.69
CA SER A 441 13.75 29.63 -27.61
C SER A 441 14.60 29.53 -26.34
N ILE A 442 14.25 30.30 -25.31
CA ILE A 442 14.90 30.24 -23.99
C ILE A 442 14.17 29.21 -23.12
N ALA A 443 14.91 28.24 -22.59
CA ALA A 443 14.42 27.29 -21.60
C ALA A 443 14.74 27.77 -20.19
N ILE A 444 13.76 27.75 -19.28
CA ILE A 444 13.94 28.02 -17.85
C ILE A 444 13.32 26.87 -17.06
N GLY A 445 14.15 25.94 -16.59
CA GLY A 445 13.69 24.72 -15.94
C GLY A 445 12.86 23.84 -16.89
N ASP A 446 11.71 23.37 -16.42
CA ASP A 446 10.78 22.52 -17.20
C ASP A 446 9.81 23.33 -18.08
N VAL A 447 9.98 24.65 -18.16
CA VAL A 447 9.12 25.56 -18.92
C VAL A 447 9.86 26.05 -20.17
N TRP A 448 9.17 25.99 -21.29
CA TRP A 448 9.69 26.40 -22.59
C TRP A 448 8.87 27.54 -23.18
N LEU A 449 9.54 28.60 -23.63
CA LEU A 449 8.94 29.68 -24.40
C LEU A 449 9.11 29.39 -25.89
N HIS A 450 8.00 29.12 -26.60
CA HIS A 450 8.00 28.94 -28.04
C HIS A 450 7.12 29.99 -28.69
N LYS A 451 7.75 30.99 -29.33
CA LYS A 451 7.11 32.21 -29.84
C LYS A 451 6.40 32.96 -28.69
N ASP A 452 5.11 33.19 -28.84
CA ASP A 452 4.17 33.87 -27.96
C ASP A 452 3.44 32.91 -26.99
N ARG A 453 3.80 31.62 -26.98
CA ARG A 453 3.15 30.58 -26.16
C ARG A 453 4.12 29.94 -25.20
N VAL A 454 3.62 29.66 -24.01
CA VAL A 454 4.38 28.96 -22.98
C VAL A 454 3.95 27.49 -22.95
N ALA A 455 4.92 26.60 -23.11
CA ALA A 455 4.72 25.16 -23.08
C ALA A 455 5.44 24.57 -21.85
N GLY A 456 4.71 23.85 -21.01
CA GLY A 456 5.31 23.02 -19.96
C GLY A 456 5.85 21.74 -20.58
N VAL A 457 7.11 21.41 -20.33
CA VAL A 457 7.78 20.20 -20.79
C VAL A 457 8.26 19.43 -19.57
N GLY A 458 7.30 18.89 -18.81
CA GLY A 458 7.55 18.10 -17.61
C GLY A 458 6.26 17.79 -16.87
N HIS A 459 6.24 16.69 -16.11
CA HIS A 459 5.07 16.21 -15.35
C HIS A 459 4.65 17.14 -14.18
N HIS A 460 5.30 18.30 -14.00
CA HIS A 460 5.17 19.17 -12.81
C HIS A 460 5.10 20.68 -13.09
N CYS A 461 4.73 21.15 -14.29
CA CYS A 461 4.64 22.60 -14.55
C CYS A 461 3.30 23.22 -14.12
N LEU A 462 3.36 24.35 -13.40
CA LEU A 462 2.22 25.21 -13.07
C LEU A 462 2.39 26.60 -13.70
N PHE A 463 1.31 27.17 -14.25
CA PHE A 463 1.24 28.55 -14.73
C PHE A 463 0.34 29.39 -13.84
N LEU A 464 0.84 30.53 -13.34
CA LEU A 464 0.06 31.52 -12.60
C LEU A 464 0.11 32.86 -13.34
N PRO A 465 -1.02 33.42 -13.79
CA PRO A 465 -1.06 34.77 -14.34
C PRO A 465 -0.74 35.82 -13.25
N PRO A 466 -0.17 36.98 -13.61
CA PRO A 466 0.26 38.00 -12.66
C PRO A 466 -0.89 38.77 -11.96
N ASP A 467 -2.12 38.69 -12.48
CA ASP A 467 -3.23 39.53 -12.05
C ASP A 467 -4.37 38.72 -11.40
N ARG A 468 -4.81 39.18 -10.21
CA ARG A 468 -5.89 38.60 -9.39
C ARG A 468 -7.27 38.68 -10.07
N ALA A 469 -7.36 39.35 -11.21
CA ALA A 469 -8.59 39.48 -11.99
C ALA A 469 -8.93 38.23 -12.84
N ALA A 470 -8.00 37.28 -13.05
CA ALA A 470 -8.26 36.09 -13.85
C ALA A 470 -7.66 34.79 -13.27
N TYR A 471 -8.38 33.68 -13.42
CA TYR A 471 -7.93 32.34 -13.03
C TYR A 471 -8.16 31.32 -14.15
N LEU A 472 -7.32 30.29 -14.22
CA LEU A 472 -7.50 29.18 -15.16
C LEU A 472 -8.41 28.12 -14.53
N ARG A 473 -9.50 27.78 -15.21
CA ARG A 473 -10.41 26.69 -14.86
C ARG A 473 -10.21 25.52 -15.81
N PHE A 474 -9.94 24.36 -15.25
CA PHE A 474 -9.88 23.10 -15.98
C PHE A 474 -11.27 22.42 -15.95
N GLY A 475 -11.70 21.81 -17.06
CA GLY A 475 -12.97 21.07 -17.14
C GLY A 475 -14.20 21.93 -17.43
N GLY A 476 -14.06 23.02 -18.19
CA GLY A 476 -15.19 23.78 -18.72
C GLY A 476 -16.00 23.00 -19.78
N PRO A 477 -17.08 23.58 -20.34
CA PRO A 477 -18.02 22.90 -21.27
C PRO A 477 -17.39 22.23 -22.51
N ALA A 478 -16.12 22.52 -22.81
CA ALA A 478 -15.36 21.95 -23.91
C ALA A 478 -14.24 20.98 -23.48
N ASN A 479 -14.18 20.55 -22.21
CA ASN A 479 -13.13 19.66 -21.68
C ASN A 479 -11.69 20.17 -21.89
N GLY A 480 -11.49 21.49 -21.86
CA GLY A 480 -10.19 22.16 -21.98
C GLY A 480 -9.86 23.11 -20.81
N VAL A 481 -8.77 23.86 -20.96
CA VAL A 481 -8.35 24.93 -20.03
C VAL A 481 -8.96 26.25 -20.48
N ALA A 482 -9.70 26.92 -19.61
CA ALA A 482 -10.35 28.20 -19.91
C ALA A 482 -9.98 29.27 -18.87
N LEU A 483 -9.68 30.49 -19.35
CA LEU A 483 -9.38 31.64 -18.51
C LEU A 483 -10.70 32.33 -18.10
N TYR A 484 -10.94 32.47 -16.80
CA TYR A 484 -12.13 33.11 -16.23
C TYR A 484 -11.75 34.38 -15.49
N GLN A 485 -12.53 35.44 -15.65
CA GLN A 485 -12.37 36.66 -14.85
C GLN A 485 -13.20 36.61 -13.56
N ALA A 486 -12.58 36.98 -12.45
CA ALA A 486 -13.22 37.03 -11.14
C ALA A 486 -14.03 38.33 -10.97
N GLY A 487 -15.27 38.33 -11.47
CA GLY A 487 -16.39 39.12 -10.95
C GLY A 487 -16.58 40.56 -11.46
N GLY A 488 -17.53 40.73 -12.38
CA GLY A 488 -18.32 41.95 -12.56
C GLY A 488 -19.75 41.53 -12.89
N SER A 489 -20.72 41.99 -12.10
CA SER A 489 -22.15 41.69 -12.25
C SER A 489 -22.70 42.05 -13.64
N GLY A 490 -23.40 41.10 -14.28
CA GLY A 490 -24.42 41.38 -15.30
C GLY A 490 -24.00 41.20 -16.75
N GLY A 491 -24.85 40.46 -17.50
CA GLY A 491 -24.94 40.54 -18.95
C GLY A 491 -24.27 39.40 -19.71
N ALA A 492 -25.08 38.46 -20.20
CA ALA A 492 -24.72 37.70 -21.38
C ALA A 492 -24.52 38.69 -22.55
N ALA A 493 -23.29 38.86 -23.01
CA ALA A 493 -22.98 39.55 -24.25
C ALA A 493 -22.22 38.59 -25.16
N ALA A 494 -22.87 38.23 -26.25
CA ALA A 494 -22.24 37.57 -27.39
C ALA A 494 -21.13 38.46 -27.95
N ALA A 495 -19.97 37.88 -28.25
CA ALA A 495 -18.95 38.54 -29.04
C ALA A 495 -18.40 37.52 -30.06
N GLY A 496 -18.82 37.69 -31.31
CA GLY A 496 -18.04 37.24 -32.44
C GLY A 496 -16.85 38.18 -32.68
N GLY A 497 -15.80 37.62 -33.28
CA GLY A 497 -14.84 38.32 -34.14
C GLY A 497 -13.85 39.27 -33.48
N GLY A 498 -12.55 38.96 -33.61
CA GLY A 498 -11.49 39.97 -33.54
C GLY A 498 -10.17 39.44 -32.98
N VAL A 499 -9.15 39.38 -33.84
CA VAL A 499 -7.79 38.88 -33.58
C VAL A 499 -6.87 40.01 -33.10
N ALA A 500 -5.78 39.60 -32.43
CA ALA A 500 -4.44 40.22 -32.34
C ALA A 500 -4.09 41.03 -31.07
N GLY A 501 -3.00 40.61 -30.43
CA GLY A 501 -2.26 41.33 -29.39
C GLY A 501 -1.59 40.37 -28.43
#